data_AF-A0A1I2MEK7-F1
#
_entry.id   AF-A0A1I2MEK7-F1
#
_cell.length_a   1.000
_cell.length_b   1.000
_cell.length_c   1.000
_cell.angle_alpha   90.00
_cell.angle_beta   90.00
_cell.angle_gamma   90.00
#
_symmetry.space_group_name_H-M   'P 1'
#
loop_
_entity.id
_entity.type
_entity.pdbx_description
1 polymer ?
#
loop_
_entity_poly.entity_id
_entity_poly.type
_entity_poly.pdbx_seq_one_letter_code
_entity_poly.pdbx_strand_id
1 'polypeptide(L)'
;MMCLDSGAIEQQVKGFFIEIQENSIYKPIKLILADGTSILVQNNPEFEFLTSTVLIDKIILSDDNGKLYSIKSNLNGLRFAKGEINYYEYLWYCKREIGIVIIILLVSFLVLISLGWILVKYLV
;
A
#
# COMPACT_ATOMS: atom_id res chain seq x y z
N MET A 1 -14.87 -12.35 16.55
CA MET A 1 -14.18 -11.11 16.11
C MET A 1 -12.74 -11.52 15.81
N MET A 2 -12.47 -11.89 14.55
CA MET A 2 -11.12 -12.28 14.12
C MET A 2 -10.31 -11.00 13.98
N CYS A 3 -9.34 -10.79 14.88
CA CYS A 3 -8.25 -9.88 14.60
C CYS A 3 -7.54 -10.45 13.37
N LEU A 4 -7.71 -9.80 12.22
CA LEU A 4 -6.87 -10.03 11.04
C LEU A 4 -5.43 -9.90 11.54
N ASP A 5 -4.67 -10.98 11.38
CA ASP A 5 -3.27 -11.06 11.79
C ASP A 5 -2.48 -9.99 11.04
N SER A 6 -2.25 -8.86 11.69
CA SER A 6 -1.54 -7.71 11.12
C SER A 6 -0.13 -8.09 10.69
N GLY A 7 0.45 -9.14 11.30
CA GLY A 7 1.75 -9.68 10.94
C GLY A 7 1.82 -10.19 9.50
N ALA A 8 0.75 -10.77 8.96
CA ALA A 8 0.75 -11.28 7.59
C ALA A 8 0.79 -10.15 6.54
N ILE A 9 0.09 -9.05 6.81
CA ILE A 9 0.09 -7.85 5.94
C ILE A 9 1.44 -7.15 6.03
N GLU A 10 1.98 -6.98 7.24
CA GLU A 10 3.30 -6.40 7.47
C GLU A 10 4.41 -7.20 6.79
N GLN A 11 4.36 -8.53 6.91
CA GLN A 11 5.34 -9.42 6.29
C GLN A 11 5.27 -9.36 4.76
N GLN A 12 4.08 -9.24 4.19
CA GLN A 12 3.91 -9.09 2.74
C GLN A 12 4.45 -7.74 2.24
N VAL A 13 4.12 -6.64 2.93
CA VAL A 13 4.62 -5.30 2.61
C VAL A 13 6.15 -5.24 2.71
N LYS A 14 6.72 -5.92 3.71
CA LYS A 14 8.17 -6.06 3.87
C LYS A 14 8.80 -6.87 2.76
N GLY A 15 8.15 -7.96 2.32
CA GLY A 15 8.60 -8.75 1.17
C GLY A 15 8.70 -7.91 -0.11
N PHE A 16 7.67 -7.12 -0.41
CA PHE A 16 7.71 -6.19 -1.55
C PHE A 16 8.80 -5.12 -1.41
N PHE A 17 9.07 -4.65 -0.19
CA PHE A 17 10.10 -3.65 0.04
C PHE A 17 11.49 -4.20 -0.30
N ILE A 18 11.80 -5.41 0.20
CA ILE A 18 13.06 -6.09 -0.10
C ILE A 18 13.19 -6.30 -1.61
N GLU A 19 12.14 -6.78 -2.27
CA GLU A 19 12.18 -7.03 -3.71
C GLU A 19 12.34 -5.74 -4.54
N ILE A 20 11.73 -4.64 -4.10
CA ILE A 20 11.95 -3.30 -4.68
C ILE A 20 13.41 -2.88 -4.48
N GLN A 21 13.97 -3.07 -3.30
CA GLN A 21 15.36 -2.68 -3.04
C GLN A 21 16.35 -3.45 -3.91
N GLU A 22 16.12 -4.75 -4.12
CA GLU A 22 17.00 -5.63 -4.89
C GLU A 22 16.86 -5.47 -6.41
N ASN A 23 15.65 -5.19 -6.91
CA ASN A 23 15.34 -5.26 -8.34
C ASN A 23 14.94 -3.92 -8.96
N SER A 24 14.96 -2.83 -8.21
CA SER A 24 14.57 -1.51 -8.72
C SER A 24 15.63 -0.92 -9.66
N ILE A 25 15.18 -0.39 -10.79
CA ILE A 25 16.02 0.45 -11.67
C ILE A 25 16.23 1.86 -11.11
N TYR A 26 15.50 2.23 -10.06
CA TYR A 26 15.59 3.50 -9.35
C TYR A 26 16.25 3.31 -7.98
N LYS A 27 16.91 4.36 -7.46
CA LYS A 27 17.56 4.33 -6.16
C LYS A 27 16.56 4.64 -5.04
N PRO A 28 16.35 3.73 -4.06
CA PRO A 28 15.53 4.03 -2.89
C PRO A 28 16.26 5.02 -1.98
N ILE A 29 15.65 6.19 -1.75
CA ILE A 29 16.24 7.26 -0.94
C ILE A 29 15.62 7.28 0.45
N LYS A 30 14.30 7.13 0.52
CA LYS A 30 13.54 7.42 1.73
C LYS A 30 12.32 6.51 1.85
N LEU A 31 12.00 6.13 3.08
CA LEU A 31 10.75 5.48 3.45
C LEU A 31 9.83 6.47 4.15
N ILE A 32 8.53 6.27 3.95
CA ILE A 32 7.46 6.91 4.70
C ILE A 32 6.70 5.79 5.38
N LEU A 33 6.65 5.86 6.70
CA LEU A 33 5.92 4.93 7.55
C LEU A 33 4.46 5.39 7.71
N ALA A 34 3.59 4.47 8.13
CA ALA A 34 2.17 4.74 8.31
C ALA A 34 1.85 5.82 9.37
N ASP A 35 2.75 6.06 10.30
CA ASP A 35 2.68 7.13 11.31
C ASP A 35 3.13 8.51 10.76
N GLY A 36 3.55 8.57 9.50
CA GLY A 36 4.10 9.77 8.85
C GLY A 36 5.59 9.97 9.07
N THR A 37 6.24 9.11 9.87
CA THR A 37 7.68 9.15 10.10
C THR A 37 8.42 8.82 8.82
N SER A 38 9.56 9.46 8.63
CA SER A 38 10.26 9.45 7.36
C SER A 38 11.73 9.11 7.56
N ILE A 39 12.18 7.99 7.01
CA ILE A 39 13.49 7.40 7.31
C ILE A 39 14.33 7.39 6.03
N LEU A 40 15.58 7.82 6.10
CA LEU A 40 16.51 7.68 4.99
C LEU A 40 17.01 6.23 4.91
N VAL A 41 17.09 5.68 3.70
CA VAL A 41 17.50 4.28 3.46
C VAL A 41 19.02 4.08 3.71
N GLN A 42 19.79 5.16 3.86
CA GLN A 42 21.22 5.09 4.18
C GLN A 42 21.47 4.53 5.58
N ASN A 43 21.79 3.22 5.65
CA ASN A 43 22.47 2.51 6.74
C ASN A 43 22.20 3.05 8.16
N ASN A 44 20.94 3.23 8.49
CA ASN A 44 20.56 3.71 9.81
C ASN A 44 20.12 2.51 10.65
N PRO A 45 20.69 2.25 11.84
CA PRO A 45 20.22 1.17 12.72
C PRO A 45 18.75 1.34 13.14
N GLU A 46 18.23 2.58 13.11
CA GLU A 46 16.82 2.88 13.30
C GLU A 46 15.93 2.32 12.18
N PHE A 47 16.47 2.09 10.99
CA PHE A 47 15.73 1.58 9.84
C PHE A 47 15.17 0.19 10.11
N GLU A 48 16.00 -0.72 10.60
CA GLU A 48 15.63 -2.12 10.85
C GLU A 48 14.66 -2.23 12.04
N PHE A 49 14.88 -1.41 13.08
CA PHE A 49 13.99 -1.36 14.24
C PHE A 49 12.61 -0.78 13.88
N LEU A 50 12.56 0.37 13.19
CA LEU A 50 11.29 1.02 12.84
C LEU A 50 10.51 0.24 11.77
N THR A 51 11.18 -0.37 10.79
CA THR A 51 10.50 -1.25 9.81
C THR A 51 10.04 -2.59 10.41
N SER A 52 10.54 -2.98 11.59
CA SER A 52 10.04 -4.14 12.34
C SER A 52 8.83 -3.83 13.22
N THR A 53 8.60 -2.55 13.54
CA THR A 53 7.56 -2.12 14.50
C THR A 53 6.44 -1.31 13.85
N VAL A 54 6.72 -0.66 12.72
CA VAL A 54 5.80 0.24 12.04
C VAL A 54 5.66 -0.14 10.58
N LEU A 55 4.41 -0.21 10.12
CA LEU A 55 4.08 -0.55 8.73
C LEU A 55 4.63 0.51 7.76
N ILE A 56 5.29 0.04 6.70
CA ILE A 56 5.78 0.89 5.60
C ILE A 56 4.60 1.31 4.73
N ASP A 57 4.32 2.62 4.64
CA ASP A 57 3.27 3.15 3.77
C ASP A 57 3.79 3.34 2.34
N LYS A 58 4.91 4.06 2.20
CA LYS A 58 5.48 4.43 0.89
C LYS A 58 7.00 4.40 0.86
N ILE A 59 7.52 4.21 -0.34
CA ILE A 59 8.93 4.26 -0.69
C ILE A 59 9.12 5.42 -1.67
N ILE A 60 10.14 6.24 -1.41
CA ILE A 60 10.58 7.31 -2.31
C ILE A 60 11.79 6.80 -3.09
N LEU A 61 11.60 6.67 -4.39
CA LEU A 61 12.62 6.30 -5.35
C LEU A 61 13.12 7.54 -6.10
N SER A 62 14.38 7.56 -6.50
CA SER A 62 14.96 8.55 -7.39
C SER A 62 15.50 7.91 -8.65
N ASP A 63 15.25 8.56 -9.80
CA ASP A 63 15.98 8.24 -11.02
C ASP A 63 17.35 8.92 -11.06
N ASP A 64 18.13 8.60 -12.10
CA ASP A 64 19.45 9.17 -12.34
C ASP A 64 19.43 10.67 -12.68
N ASN A 65 18.25 11.20 -13.04
CA ASN A 65 18.04 12.63 -13.28
C ASN A 65 17.62 13.38 -11.99
N GLY A 66 17.51 12.68 -10.86
CA GLY A 66 17.09 13.25 -9.58
C GLY A 66 15.58 13.43 -9.42
N LYS A 67 14.75 12.89 -10.33
CA LYS A 67 13.31 12.94 -10.21
C LYS A 67 12.84 11.91 -9.18
N LEU A 68 12.00 12.38 -8.26
CA LEU A 68 11.48 11.59 -7.15
C LEU A 68 10.12 10.98 -7.50
N TYR A 69 9.95 9.71 -7.15
CA TYR A 69 8.72 8.95 -7.30
C TYR A 69 8.30 8.40 -5.95
N SER A 70 7.07 8.70 -5.54
CA SER A 70 6.47 8.09 -4.36
C SER A 70 5.61 6.91 -4.80
N ILE A 71 5.95 5.73 -4.29
CA ILE A 71 5.24 4.48 -4.58
C ILE A 71 4.91 3.73 -3.30
N LYS A 72 3.90 2.86 -3.35
CA LYS A 72 3.57 1.93 -2.27
C LYS A 72 4.41 0.66 -2.37
N SER A 73 4.67 0.00 -1.25
CA SER A 73 5.29 -1.32 -1.22
C SER A 73 4.26 -2.41 -1.50
N ASN A 74 3.83 -2.51 -2.76
CA ASN A 74 2.87 -3.49 -3.25
C ASN A 74 3.26 -3.97 -4.65
N LEU A 75 2.49 -4.92 -5.21
CA LEU A 75 2.76 -5.49 -6.53
C LEU A 75 2.93 -4.42 -7.63
N ASN A 76 2.04 -3.42 -7.67
CA ASN A 76 2.11 -2.37 -8.70
C ASN A 76 3.31 -1.43 -8.49
N GLY A 77 3.67 -1.14 -7.23
CA GLY A 77 4.89 -0.41 -6.89
C GLY A 77 6.15 -1.16 -7.29
N LEU A 78 6.17 -2.49 -7.11
CA LEU A 78 7.26 -3.35 -7.56
C LEU A 78 7.40 -3.36 -9.09
N ARG A 79 6.28 -3.51 -9.82
CA ARG A 79 6.28 -3.46 -11.29
C ARG A 79 6.79 -2.13 -11.81
N PHE A 80 6.40 -1.02 -11.17
CA PHE A 80 6.95 0.29 -11.48
C PHE A 80 8.46 0.35 -11.19
N ALA A 81 8.88 -0.11 -10.01
CA ALA A 81 10.28 -0.10 -9.60
C ALA A 81 11.19 -0.92 -10.54
N LYS A 82 10.69 -2.05 -11.08
CA LYS A 82 11.36 -2.88 -12.09
C LYS A 82 11.36 -2.25 -13.50
N GLY A 83 10.61 -1.18 -13.72
CA GLY A 83 10.43 -0.56 -15.04
C GLY A 83 9.46 -1.28 -15.96
N GLU A 84 8.66 -2.24 -15.45
CA GLU A 84 7.67 -2.98 -16.23
C GLU A 84 6.46 -2.11 -16.60
N ILE A 85 6.17 -1.09 -15.79
CA ILE A 85 5.13 -0.08 -16.02
C ILE A 85 5.70 1.31 -15.79
N ASN A 86 5.15 2.31 -16.48
CA ASN A 86 5.52 3.69 -16.26
C ASN A 86 4.75 4.32 -15.07
N TYR A 87 5.15 5.52 -14.66
CA TYR A 87 4.54 6.17 -13.49
C TYR A 87 3.06 6.53 -13.68
N TYR A 88 2.64 6.85 -14.91
CA TYR A 88 1.23 7.14 -15.20
C TYR A 88 0.36 5.88 -15.10
N GLU A 89 0.85 4.75 -15.58
CA GLU A 89 0.20 3.45 -15.44
C GLU A 89 0.10 3.05 -13.97
N TYR A 90 1.18 3.23 -13.20
CA TYR A 90 1.16 3.03 -11.75
C TYR A 90 0.06 3.84 -11.07
N LEU A 91 -0.01 5.16 -11.35
CA LEU A 91 -1.04 6.03 -10.79
C LEU A 91 -2.46 5.62 -11.21
N TRP A 92 -2.63 5.13 -12.44
CA TRP A 92 -3.91 4.63 -12.93
C TRP A 92 -4.37 3.39 -12.14
N TYR A 93 -3.47 2.43 -11.90
CA TYR A 93 -3.78 1.26 -11.08
C TYR A 93 -4.14 1.65 -9.64
N CYS A 94 -3.42 2.58 -9.02
CA CYS A 94 -3.75 3.06 -7.67
C CYS A 94 -5.15 3.69 -7.59
N LYS A 95 -5.53 4.50 -8.58
CA LYS A 95 -6.88 5.10 -8.62
C LYS A 95 -7.96 4.05 -8.81
N ARG A 96 -7.71 3.06 -9.67
CA ARG A 96 -8.67 1.98 -9.96
C ARG A 96 -8.91 1.10 -8.74
N GLU A 97 -7.87 0.75 -7.97
CA GLU A 97 -8.02 -0.01 -6.71
C GLU A 97 -8.95 0.71 -5.72
N ILE A 98 -8.75 2.02 -5.52
CA ILE A 98 -9.61 2.83 -4.65
C ILE A 98 -11.05 2.84 -5.16
N GLY A 99 -11.25 3.00 -6.46
CA GLY A 99 -12.60 2.98 -7.07
C GLY A 99 -13.34 1.67 -6.83
N ILE A 100 -12.66 0.53 -6.98
CA ILE A 100 -13.26 -0.80 -6.74
C ILE A 100 -13.66 -0.96 -5.27
N VAL A 101 -12.81 -0.53 -4.33
CA VAL A 101 -13.12 -0.60 -2.89
C VAL A 101 -14.36 0.24 -2.55
N ILE A 102 -14.48 1.45 -3.09
CA ILE A 102 -15.65 2.32 -2.88
C ILE A 102 -16.92 1.64 -3.41
N ILE A 103 -16.88 1.04 -4.61
CA ILE A 103 -18.03 0.35 -5.20
C ILE A 103 -18.47 -0.82 -4.30
N ILE A 104 -17.53 -1.63 -3.82
CA ILE A 104 -17.83 -2.77 -2.93
C ILE A 104 -18.51 -2.28 -1.64
N LEU A 105 -18.02 -1.18 -1.04
CA LEU A 105 -18.62 -0.61 0.16
C LEU A 105 -20.05 -0.11 -0.07
N LEU A 106 -20.30 0.58 -1.19
CA LEU A 106 -21.64 1.06 -1.55
C LEU A 106 -22.62 -0.09 -1.77
N VAL A 107 -22.21 -1.13 -2.51
CA VAL A 107 -23.05 -2.30 -2.76
C VAL A 107 -23.35 -3.03 -1.44
N SER A 108 -22.35 -3.23 -0.58
CA SER A 108 -22.53 -3.85 0.73
C SER A 108 -23.52 -3.07 1.60
N PHE A 109 -23.41 -1.74 1.63
CA PHE A 109 -24.32 -0.88 2.39
C PHE A 109 -25.77 -0.97 1.90
N LEU A 110 -25.99 -1.00 0.58
CA LEU A 110 -27.33 -1.16 0.00
C LEU A 110 -27.95 -2.51 0.36
N VAL A 111 -27.16 -3.59 0.34
CA VAL A 111 -27.62 -4.93 0.75
C VAL A 111 -28.04 -4.92 2.22
N LEU A 112 -27.24 -4.33 3.11
CA LEU A 112 -27.57 -4.22 4.53
C LEU A 112 -28.87 -3.43 4.78
N ILE A 113 -29.06 -2.30 4.08
CA ILE A 113 -30.32 -1.53 4.16
C ILE A 113 -31.51 -2.38 3.69
N SER A 114 -31.36 -3.08 2.57
CA SER A 114 -32.45 -3.92 2.03
C SER A 114 -32.84 -5.05 2.99
N LEU A 115 -31.87 -5.71 3.61
CA LEU A 115 -32.10 -6.75 4.62
C LEU A 115 -32.75 -6.19 5.88
N GLY A 116 -32.31 -5.01 6.33
CA GLY A 116 -32.92 -4.29 7.46
C GLY A 116 -34.39 -3.96 7.19
N TRP A 117 -34.72 -3.51 5.98
CA TRP A 117 -36.10 -3.20 5.60
C TRP A 117 -37.00 -4.44 5.57
N ILE A 118 -36.46 -5.58 5.11
CA ILE A 118 -37.16 -6.87 5.11
C ILE A 118 -37.45 -7.32 6.55
N LEU A 119 -36.48 -7.19 7.45
CA LEU A 119 -36.65 -7.54 8.87
C LEU A 119 -37.71 -6.67 9.54
N VAL A 120 -37.70 -5.35 9.30
CA VAL A 120 -38.72 -4.44 9.84
C VAL A 120 -40.12 -4.84 9.35
N LYS A 121 -40.26 -5.17 8.05
CA LYS A 121 -41.54 -5.66 7.49
C LYS A 121 -41.99 -7.01 8.03
N TYR A 122 -41.07 -7.83 8.56
CA TYR A 122 -41.42 -9.13 9.12
C TYR A 122 -41.88 -9.03 10.59
N LEU A 123 -41.45 -7.97 11.29
CA LEU A 123 -41.71 -7.76 12.72
C LEU A 123 -42.90 -6.84 13.01
N VAL A 124 -43.31 -6.03 12.01
CA VAL A 124 -44.49 -5.13 12.02
C VAL A 124 -45.58 -5.73 11.14
#